data_AF-A0A969AZW6-F1
#
_entry.id   AF-A0A969AZW6-F1
#
_cell.length_a   1.000
_cell.length_b   1.000
_cell.length_c   1.000
_cell.angle_alpha   90.00
_cell.angle_beta   90.00
_cell.angle_gamma   90.00
#
_symmetry.space_group_name_H-M   'P 1'
#
loop_
_entity.id
_entity.type
_entity.pdbx_description
1 polymer ?
#
loop_
_entity_poly.entity_id
_entity_poly.type
_entity_poly.pdbx_seq_one_letter_code
_entity_poly.pdbx_strand_id
1 'polypeptide(L)'
;MKSDLNIPKVSGVEIVAAPQQEGDELWDIYLINRNDVNLKNVLIASKGYGQKDGKDQKTSTLRHMINDVEPQSMIKIEPIQKQVFHLTNEYWVSYYIGSAIYDKKFIFVPDSIQQANITKIDGFDLNGVWHK
;
A
#
# COMPACT_ATOMS: atom_id res chain seq x y z
N MET A 1 -32.13 -0.83 14.89
CA MET A 1 -31.14 0.03 15.58
C MET A 1 -29.84 -0.07 14.81
N LYS A 2 -29.40 1.02 14.17
CA LYS A 2 -28.05 1.11 13.59
C LYS A 2 -27.12 1.40 14.77
N SER A 3 -26.36 0.42 15.20
CA SER A 3 -25.33 0.66 16.21
C SER A 3 -24.29 1.59 15.59
N ASP A 4 -24.04 2.72 16.24
CA ASP A 4 -22.96 3.63 15.90
C ASP A 4 -21.64 2.88 16.06
N LEU A 5 -21.15 2.35 14.94
CA LEU A 5 -19.82 1.75 14.87
C LEU A 5 -18.83 2.89 15.08
N ASN A 6 -18.21 2.95 16.26
CA ASN A 6 -16.99 3.71 16.48
C ASN A 6 -15.93 3.10 15.56
N ILE A 7 -15.85 3.58 14.32
CA ILE A 7 -14.78 3.24 13.40
C ILE A 7 -13.52 3.84 14.01
N PRO A 8 -12.56 3.01 14.45
CA PRO A 8 -11.32 3.53 14.99
C PRO A 8 -10.63 4.43 13.95
N LYS A 9 -10.16 5.60 14.35
CA LYS A 9 -9.45 6.50 13.42
C LYS A 9 -8.17 5.78 12.96
N VAL A 10 -8.09 5.45 11.68
CA VAL A 10 -6.90 4.84 11.11
C VAL A 10 -5.74 5.83 11.17
N SER A 11 -4.66 5.47 11.86
CA SER A 11 -3.40 6.20 11.86
C SER A 11 -2.21 5.23 11.88
N GLY A 12 -1.09 5.66 11.30
CA GLY A 12 0.19 4.96 11.43
C GLY A 12 0.39 3.76 10.51
N VAL A 13 -0.44 3.58 9.47
CA VAL A 13 -0.21 2.58 8.42
C VAL A 13 -0.11 3.28 7.07
N GLU A 14 0.92 2.92 6.30
CA GLU A 14 1.32 3.61 5.08
C GLU A 14 1.72 2.60 4.01
N ILE A 15 1.57 2.98 2.73
CA ILE A 15 2.07 2.20 1.59
C ILE A 15 3.13 3.02 0.87
N VAL A 16 4.22 2.36 0.45
CA VAL A 16 5.29 2.97 -0.34
C VAL A 16 5.55 2.14 -1.59
N ALA A 17 5.65 2.80 -2.74
CA ALA A 17 6.18 2.21 -3.96
C ALA A 17 7.63 2.68 -4.15
N ALA A 18 8.59 1.76 -4.25
CA ALA A 18 10.01 2.09 -4.40
C ALA A 18 10.65 1.32 -5.57
N PRO A 19 11.51 1.97 -6.39
CA PRO A 19 12.19 1.27 -7.48
C PRO A 19 13.17 0.21 -6.95
N GLN A 20 13.32 -0.89 -7.68
CA GLN A 20 14.37 -1.86 -7.40
C GLN A 20 15.74 -1.32 -7.81
N GLN A 21 16.82 -1.87 -7.23
CA GLN A 21 18.19 -1.39 -7.49
C GLN A 21 18.67 -1.66 -8.92
N GLU A 22 18.14 -2.68 -9.59
CA GLU A 22 18.58 -3.11 -10.93
C GLU A 22 17.88 -2.36 -12.10
N GLY A 23 17.05 -1.35 -11.81
CA GLY A 23 16.40 -0.54 -12.85
C GLY A 23 15.07 0.07 -12.40
N ASP A 24 14.45 0.87 -13.26
CA ASP A 24 13.17 1.55 -12.97
C ASP A 24 11.94 0.82 -13.54
N GLU A 25 12.13 -0.37 -14.12
CA GLU A 25 11.07 -1.21 -14.68
C GLU A 25 10.24 -1.92 -13.60
N LEU A 26 10.90 -2.36 -12.51
CA LEU A 26 10.27 -3.03 -11.38
C LEU A 26 10.35 -2.16 -10.13
N TRP A 27 9.21 -2.07 -9.45
CA TRP A 27 9.07 -1.34 -8.20
C TRP A 27 8.46 -2.27 -7.16
N ASP A 28 8.98 -2.22 -5.94
CA ASP A 28 8.46 -2.96 -4.82
C ASP A 28 7.47 -2.11 -4.03
N ILE A 29 6.37 -2.73 -3.63
CA ILE A 29 5.38 -2.14 -2.75
C ILE A 29 5.64 -2.59 -1.33
N TYR A 30 5.65 -1.65 -0.40
CA TYR A 30 5.91 -1.88 1.02
C TYR A 30 4.72 -1.41 1.85
N LEU A 31 4.41 -2.18 2.90
CA LEU A 31 3.58 -1.74 4.01
C LEU A 31 4.50 -1.26 5.13
N ILE A 32 4.21 -0.08 5.69
CA ILE A 32 4.91 0.45 6.84
C ILE A 32 3.95 0.55 8.02
N ASN A 33 4.37 -0.01 9.14
CA ASN A 33 3.74 0.19 10.44
C ASN A 33 4.51 1.27 11.22
N ARG A 34 3.94 2.47 11.30
CA ARG A 34 4.42 3.61 12.11
C ARG A 34 3.87 3.61 13.53
N ASN A 35 3.06 2.63 13.90
CA ASN A 35 2.54 2.53 15.25
C ASN A 35 3.58 1.92 16.19
N ASP A 36 3.45 2.20 17.48
CA ASP A 36 4.22 1.56 18.55
C ASP A 36 3.62 0.21 18.98
N VAL A 37 2.67 -0.32 18.20
CA VAL A 37 1.98 -1.59 18.44
C VAL A 37 2.03 -2.46 17.20
N ASN A 38 2.00 -3.78 17.40
CA ASN A 38 2.04 -4.76 16.31
C ASN A 38 0.71 -4.78 15.56
N LEU A 39 0.76 -4.84 14.22
CA LEU A 39 -0.42 -5.10 13.40
C LEU A 39 -0.58 -6.61 13.25
N LYS A 40 -1.75 -7.13 13.58
CA LYS A 40 -2.06 -8.56 13.53
C LYS A 40 -2.99 -8.88 12.37
N ASN A 41 -2.86 -10.09 11.82
CA ASN A 41 -3.68 -10.63 10.73
C ASN A 41 -3.87 -9.63 9.59
N VAL A 42 -2.77 -9.09 9.07
CA VAL A 42 -2.81 -8.10 8.02
C VAL A 42 -3.21 -8.76 6.69
N LEU A 43 -4.29 -8.26 6.10
CA LEU A 43 -4.80 -8.68 4.80
C LEU A 43 -4.69 -7.51 3.83
N ILE A 44 -4.11 -7.76 2.66
CA ILE A 44 -3.91 -6.72 1.65
C ILE A 44 -4.49 -7.22 0.33
N ALA A 45 -5.50 -6.51 -0.18
CA ALA A 45 -6.01 -6.73 -1.54
C ALA A 45 -5.49 -5.62 -2.45
N SER A 46 -4.74 -5.99 -3.50
CA SER A 46 -4.21 -5.05 -4.50
C SER A 46 -4.88 -5.25 -5.86
N LYS A 47 -5.10 -4.14 -6.59
CA LYS A 47 -5.62 -4.14 -7.96
C LYS A 47 -5.29 -2.83 -8.67
N GLY A 48 -5.12 -2.89 -9.98
CA GLY A 48 -5.04 -1.76 -10.88
C GLY A 48 -6.31 -1.63 -11.72
N TYR A 49 -6.81 -0.40 -11.91
CA TYR A 49 -7.93 -0.13 -12.81
C TYR A 49 -7.84 1.26 -13.44
N GLY A 50 -8.37 1.41 -14.65
CA GLY A 50 -8.36 2.68 -15.38
C GLY A 50 -8.68 2.46 -16.85
N GLN A 51 -8.21 3.38 -17.68
CA GLN A 51 -8.31 3.28 -19.12
C GLN A 51 -6.95 3.45 -19.79
N LYS A 52 -6.76 2.77 -20.91
CA LYS A 52 -5.63 2.96 -21.82
C LYS A 52 -6.16 3.02 -23.25
N ASP A 53 -5.83 4.09 -23.97
CA ASP A 53 -6.30 4.32 -25.34
C ASP A 53 -7.84 4.21 -25.50
N GLY A 54 -8.57 4.74 -24.50
CA GLY A 54 -10.04 4.70 -24.46
C GLY A 54 -10.66 3.33 -24.15
N LYS A 55 -9.86 2.31 -23.81
CA LYS A 55 -10.34 0.99 -23.41
C LYS A 55 -10.14 0.78 -21.92
N ASP A 56 -11.13 0.18 -21.26
CA ASP A 56 -11.03 -0.21 -19.87
C ASP A 56 -9.91 -1.25 -19.69
N GLN A 57 -9.02 -0.98 -18.74
CA GLN A 57 -7.95 -1.89 -18.34
C GLN A 57 -8.07 -2.15 -16.84
N LYS A 58 -7.96 -3.43 -16.47
CA LYS A 58 -7.96 -3.88 -15.08
C LYS A 58 -6.91 -4.97 -14.91
N THR A 59 -6.24 -4.99 -13.77
CA THR A 59 -5.39 -6.11 -13.38
C THR A 59 -6.21 -7.14 -12.60
N SER A 60 -5.66 -8.34 -12.43
CA SER A 60 -6.15 -9.28 -11.43
C SER A 60 -6.09 -8.64 -10.03
N THR A 61 -7.00 -9.06 -9.15
CA THR A 61 -6.90 -8.75 -7.73
C THR A 61 -6.00 -9.76 -7.05
N LEU A 62 -4.91 -9.30 -6.45
CA LEU A 62 -4.02 -10.13 -5.63
C LEU A 62 -4.39 -9.95 -4.16
N ARG A 63 -4.19 -11.00 -3.37
CA ARG A 63 -4.49 -11.01 -1.93
C ARG A 63 -3.31 -11.57 -1.17
N HIS A 64 -2.76 -10.75 -0.30
CA HIS A 64 -1.62 -11.06 0.56
C HIS A 64 -2.11 -11.21 1.99
N MET A 65 -1.64 -12.24 2.67
CA MET A 65 -1.87 -12.45 4.10
C MET A 65 -0.52 -12.39 4.79
N ILE A 66 -0.39 -11.44 5.71
CA ILE A 66 0.80 -11.22 6.52
C ILE A 66 0.37 -11.40 7.96
N ASN A 67 0.98 -12.33 8.68
CA ASN A 67 0.57 -12.65 10.05
C ASN A 67 0.71 -11.43 10.95
N ASP A 68 1.95 -10.93 11.08
CA ASP A 68 2.29 -9.86 12.00
C ASP A 68 3.20 -8.83 11.30
N VAL A 69 2.99 -7.55 11.60
CA VAL A 69 3.87 -6.45 11.18
C VAL A 69 4.28 -5.65 12.40
N GLU A 70 5.54 -5.85 12.80
CA GLU A 70 6.08 -5.30 14.04
C GLU A 70 5.98 -3.77 14.12
N PRO A 71 5.96 -3.19 15.33
CA PRO A 71 6.03 -1.74 15.52
C PRO A 71 7.21 -1.12 14.79
N GLN A 72 7.03 0.10 14.28
CA GLN A 72 8.08 0.88 13.60
C GLN A 72 8.84 0.07 12.53
N SER A 73 8.15 -0.79 11.79
CA SER A 73 8.75 -1.72 10.82
C SER A 73 8.12 -1.61 9.43
N MET A 74 8.76 -2.28 8.47
CA MET A 74 8.38 -2.29 7.06
C MET A 74 8.43 -3.72 6.53
N ILE A 75 7.46 -4.09 5.71
CA ILE A 75 7.44 -5.36 4.99
C ILE A 75 7.15 -5.14 3.51
N LYS A 76 7.85 -5.89 2.64
CA LYS A 76 7.57 -5.93 1.20
C LYS A 76 6.31 -6.75 0.95
N ILE A 77 5.40 -6.22 0.14
CA ILE A 77 4.13 -6.84 -0.25
C ILE A 77 4.31 -7.58 -1.58
N GLU A 78 4.59 -6.82 -2.64
CA GLU A 78 4.69 -7.35 -4.01
C GLU A 78 5.52 -6.45 -4.91
N PRO A 79 6.14 -7.00 -5.97
CA PRO A 79 6.65 -6.20 -7.07
C PRO A 79 5.52 -5.80 -8.04
N ILE A 80 5.63 -4.60 -8.61
CA ILE A 80 4.80 -4.11 -9.72
C ILE A 80 5.69 -3.63 -10.87
N GLN A 81 5.16 -3.68 -12.08
CA GLN A 81 5.85 -3.23 -13.29
C GLN A 81 5.41 -1.81 -13.67
N LYS A 82 6.33 -1.01 -14.20
CA LYS A 82 6.05 0.37 -14.66
C LYS A 82 4.87 0.47 -15.64
N GLN A 83 4.61 -0.58 -16.42
CA GLN A 83 3.46 -0.66 -17.33
C GLN A 83 2.07 -0.59 -16.66
N VAL A 84 1.97 -0.63 -15.32
CA VAL A 84 0.70 -0.42 -14.60
C VAL A 84 0.59 0.97 -13.96
N PHE A 85 1.59 1.85 -14.12
CA PHE A 85 1.60 3.17 -13.47
C PHE A 85 0.62 4.16 -14.07
N HIS A 86 0.16 3.91 -15.31
CA HIS A 86 -0.94 4.66 -15.93
C HIS A 86 -2.30 4.28 -15.35
N LEU A 87 -2.39 3.22 -14.53
CA LEU A 87 -3.61 2.82 -13.85
C LEU A 87 -3.70 3.47 -12.47
N THR A 88 -4.92 3.52 -11.95
CA THR A 88 -5.14 3.69 -10.52
C THR A 88 -4.77 2.39 -9.81
N ASN A 89 -3.77 2.41 -8.95
CA ASN A 89 -3.35 1.26 -8.16
C ASN A 89 -3.92 1.38 -6.73
N GLU A 90 -4.86 0.50 -6.38
CA GLU A 90 -5.55 0.46 -5.09
C GLU A 90 -4.96 -0.67 -4.24
N TYR A 91 -4.59 -0.33 -3.00
CA TYR A 91 -4.20 -1.26 -1.94
C TYR A 91 -5.18 -1.11 -0.79
N TRP A 92 -6.05 -2.10 -0.60
CA TRP A 92 -6.94 -2.16 0.55
C TRP A 92 -6.29 -3.03 1.63
N VAL A 93 -5.88 -2.38 2.71
CA VAL A 93 -5.23 -3.00 3.87
C VAL A 93 -6.26 -3.12 5.00
N SER A 94 -6.41 -4.32 5.52
CA SER A 94 -7.18 -4.66 6.72
C SER A 94 -6.24 -5.24 7.76
N TYR A 95 -6.36 -4.84 9.03
CA TYR A 95 -5.48 -5.33 10.09
C TYR A 95 -6.13 -5.18 11.47
N TYR A 96 -5.56 -5.87 12.46
CA TYR A 96 -5.99 -5.81 13.85
C TYR A 96 -4.96 -5.09 14.73
N ILE A 97 -5.46 -4.27 15.66
CA ILE A 97 -4.72 -3.82 16.84
C ILE A 97 -5.53 -4.26 18.05
N GLY A 98 -4.99 -5.21 18.82
CA GLY A 98 -5.77 -5.91 19.85
C GLY A 98 -6.94 -6.67 19.23
N SER A 99 -8.16 -6.42 19.69
CA SER A 99 -9.39 -7.01 19.14
C SER A 99 -10.10 -6.13 18.11
N ALA A 100 -9.62 -4.90 17.88
CA ALA A 100 -10.23 -3.96 16.96
C ALA A 100 -9.67 -4.16 15.54
N ILE A 101 -10.56 -4.19 14.56
CA ILE A 101 -10.23 -4.25 13.14
C ILE A 101 -10.20 -2.85 12.53
N TYR A 102 -9.25 -2.63 11.64
CA TYR A 102 -9.00 -1.38 10.92
C TYR A 102 -8.91 -1.68 9.44
N ASP A 103 -9.47 -0.79 8.62
CA ASP A 103 -9.46 -0.91 7.16
C ASP A 103 -9.12 0.42 6.53
N LYS A 104 -8.20 0.41 5.55
CA LYS A 104 -7.84 1.60 4.78
C LYS A 104 -7.49 1.27 3.34
N LYS A 105 -7.92 2.15 2.44
CA LYS A 105 -7.55 2.12 1.02
C LYS A 105 -6.47 3.16 0.76
N PHE A 106 -5.39 2.74 0.13
CA PHE A 106 -4.34 3.58 -0.41
C PHE A 106 -4.47 3.57 -1.92
N ILE A 107 -4.53 4.75 -2.54
CA ILE A 107 -4.84 4.88 -3.96
C ILE A 107 -3.73 5.71 -4.61
N PHE A 108 -2.87 5.04 -5.37
CA PHE A 108 -1.96 5.71 -6.28
C PHE A 108 -2.70 6.00 -7.57
N VAL A 109 -3.01 7.27 -7.81
CA VAL A 109 -3.61 7.73 -9.06
C VAL A 109 -2.61 7.59 -10.22
N PRO A 110 -3.07 7.55 -11.49
CA PRO A 110 -2.18 7.54 -12.65
C PRO A 110 -1.09 8.60 -12.53
N ASP A 111 0.13 8.22 -12.94
CA ASP A 111 1.32 9.08 -12.96
C ASP A 111 1.79 9.59 -11.58
N SER A 112 1.22 9.08 -10.48
CA SER A 112 1.71 9.39 -9.14
C SER A 112 2.97 8.59 -8.78
N ILE A 113 3.10 7.35 -9.26
CA ILE A 113 4.29 6.52 -9.07
C ILE A 113 5.30 6.88 -10.16
N GLN A 114 6.21 7.80 -9.85
CA GLN A 114 7.23 8.27 -10.78
C GLN A 114 8.47 8.75 -10.03
N GLN A 115 9.62 8.75 -10.71
CA GLN A 115 10.92 9.16 -10.17
C GLN A 115 10.88 10.56 -9.53
N ALA A 116 10.16 11.50 -10.15
CA ALA A 116 10.04 12.88 -9.64
C ALA A 116 9.31 13.01 -8.29
N ASN A 117 8.51 12.00 -7.92
CA ASN A 117 7.77 11.97 -6.66
C ASN A 117 8.46 11.12 -5.59
N ILE A 118 9.66 10.58 -5.88
CA ILE A 118 10.44 9.82 -4.91
C ILE A 118 10.89 10.75 -3.79
N THR A 119 10.66 10.30 -2.56
CA THR A 119 11.13 10.95 -1.34
C THR A 119 11.82 9.94 -0.44
N LYS A 120 12.69 10.43 0.44
CA LYS A 120 13.25 9.60 1.50
C LYS A 120 12.14 9.26 2.49
N ILE A 121 12.03 7.98 2.82
CA ILE A 121 11.06 7.50 3.80
C ILE A 121 11.72 7.58 5.18
N ASP A 122 11.25 8.50 6.02
CA ASP A 122 11.84 8.72 7.35
C ASP A 122 11.90 7.42 8.16
N GLY A 123 13.00 7.18 8.87
CA GLY A 123 13.20 5.97 9.69
C GLY A 123 13.54 4.69 8.92
N PHE A 124 13.55 4.71 7.58
CA PHE A 124 13.91 3.58 6.75
C PHE A 124 14.99 3.97 5.73
N ASP A 125 15.89 3.04 5.40
CA ASP A 125 16.82 3.20 4.28
C ASP A 125 16.12 2.88 2.96
N LEU A 126 15.07 3.65 2.65
CA LEU A 126 14.22 3.48 1.48
C LEU A 126 13.88 4.84 0.87
N ASN A 127 13.97 4.93 -0.46
CA ASN A 127 13.48 6.05 -1.23
C ASN A 127 12.29 5.56 -2.08
N GLY A 128 11.14 6.23 -1.99
CA GLY A 128 9.96 5.84 -2.75
C GLY A 128 8.86 6.90 -2.78
N VAL A 129 7.80 6.58 -3.51
CA VAL A 129 6.56 7.36 -3.55
C VAL A 129 5.66 6.89 -2.42
N TRP A 130 5.25 7.83 -1.57
CA TRP A 130 4.62 7.55 -0.29
C TRP A 130 3.14 7.90 -0.29
N HIS A 131 2.29 6.99 0.20
CA HIS A 131 0.88 7.25 0.49
C HIS A 131 0.58 7.04 1.97
N LYS A 132 0.20 8.12 2.65
CA LYS A 132 -0.08 8.17 4.10
C LYS A 132 -1.53 7.93 4.45
#